data_AF-A0A423HWY9-F1
#
_entry.id   AF-A0A423HWY9-F1
#
_cell.length_a   1.000
_cell.length_b   1.000
_cell.length_c   1.000
_cell.angle_alpha   90.00
_cell.angle_beta   90.00
_cell.angle_gamma   90.00
#
_symmetry.space_group_name_H-M   'P 1'
#
loop_
_entity.id
_entity.type
_entity.pdbx_description
1 polymer ?
#
loop_
_entity_poly.entity_id
_entity_poly.type
_entity_poly.pdbx_seq_one_letter_code
_entity_poly.pdbx_strand_id
1 'polypeptide(L)'
;MDRYMPITGIDCTIASLVIDTEAPLDVLHETAAYRIRTATQLLESFAFDEGVYSELARVLVTSLRDGCDLLDVVGRRLQEQVSAQQSKSRPAPAE
;
A
#
# COMPACT_ATOMS: atom_id res chain seq x y z
N MET A 1 0.55 16.13 16.33
CA MET A 1 1.42 15.34 15.44
C MET A 1 1.65 16.16 14.17
N ASP A 2 2.77 15.97 13.49
CA ASP A 2 3.02 16.64 12.21
C ASP A 2 2.14 15.98 11.13
N ARG A 3 1.22 16.76 10.54
CA ARG A 3 0.28 16.29 9.51
C ARG A 3 0.97 15.70 8.28
N TYR A 4 2.19 16.14 7.97
CA TYR A 4 2.95 15.67 6.81
C TYR A 4 4.21 14.96 7.27
N MET A 5 4.33 13.68 6.93
CA MET A 5 5.51 12.86 7.20
C MET A 5 6.34 12.69 5.92
N PRO A 6 7.66 12.95 5.92
CA PRO A 6 8.49 12.77 4.73
C PRO A 6 8.59 11.30 4.33
N ILE A 7 8.59 11.02 3.02
CA ILE A 7 8.93 9.69 2.50
C ILE A 7 10.43 9.48 2.67
N THR A 8 10.84 8.28 3.09
CA THR A 8 12.25 7.89 3.14
C THR A 8 12.86 7.89 1.73
N GLY A 9 13.80 8.80 1.49
CA GLY A 9 14.62 8.81 0.27
C GLY A 9 15.79 7.83 0.37
N ILE A 10 16.24 7.31 -0.77
CA ILE A 10 17.40 6.42 -0.82
C ILE A 10 18.70 7.21 -0.58
N ASP A 11 18.89 8.31 -1.32
CA ASP A 11 20.15 9.08 -1.32
C ASP A 11 19.97 10.59 -1.08
N CYS A 12 18.76 11.05 -0.73
CA CYS A 12 18.47 12.47 -0.54
C CYS A 12 17.96 12.74 0.87
N THR A 13 18.61 13.68 1.57
CA THR A 13 18.23 14.11 2.92
C THR A 13 17.18 15.22 2.92
N ILE A 14 16.95 15.87 1.77
CA ILE A 14 15.91 16.89 1.61
C ILE A 14 14.60 16.21 1.23
N ALA A 15 13.58 16.38 2.06
CA ALA A 15 12.25 15.86 1.79
C ALA A 15 11.59 16.62 0.62
N SER A 16 11.41 15.94 -0.51
CA SER A 16 10.66 16.45 -1.68
C SER A 16 9.26 15.84 -1.82
N LEU A 17 9.01 14.70 -1.16
CA LEU A 17 7.73 14.01 -1.13
C LEU A 17 7.31 13.74 0.32
N VAL A 18 6.01 13.91 0.61
CA VAL A 18 5.42 13.72 1.93
C VAL A 18 4.15 12.87 1.86
N ILE A 19 3.81 12.25 2.98
CA ILE A 19 2.57 11.52 3.24
C ILE A 19 1.71 12.42 4.14
N ASP A 20 0.47 12.72 3.74
CA ASP A 20 -0.52 13.33 4.64
C ASP A 20 -1.00 12.25 5.62
N THR A 21 -0.57 12.33 6.88
CA THR A 21 -0.89 11.34 7.92
C THR A 21 -2.35 11.42 8.38
N GLU A 22 -3.06 12.49 8.02
CA GLU A 22 -4.48 12.68 8.30
C GLU A 22 -5.38 12.28 7.12
N ALA A 23 -4.79 11.81 6.00
CA ALA A 23 -5.58 11.29 4.89
C ALA A 23 -6.40 10.04 5.31
N PRO A 24 -7.55 9.79 4.67
CA PRO A 24 -8.36 8.62 4.94
C PRO A 24 -7.56 7.31 4.83
N LEU A 25 -7.80 6.38 5.75
CA LEU A 25 -7.02 5.16 5.88
C LEU A 25 -7.10 4.27 4.62
N ASP A 26 -8.27 4.22 3.98
CA ASP A 26 -8.48 3.56 2.70
C ASP A 26 -7.63 4.18 1.57
N VAL A 27 -7.55 5.51 1.52
CA VAL A 27 -6.69 6.23 0.55
C VAL A 27 -5.22 5.93 0.77
N LEU A 28 -4.77 5.94 2.03
CA LEU A 28 -3.39 5.60 2.40
C LEU A 28 -3.06 4.15 2.02
N HIS A 29 -3.96 3.22 2.33
CA HIS A 29 -3.81 1.80 2.02
C HIS A 29 -3.74 1.55 0.52
N GLU A 30 -4.72 2.05 -0.25
CA GLU A 30 -4.77 1.86 -1.71
C GLU A 30 -3.55 2.47 -2.40
N THR A 31 -3.08 3.62 -1.93
CA THR A 31 -1.87 4.25 -2.45
C THR A 31 -0.64 3.37 -2.23
N ALA A 32 -0.48 2.78 -1.04
CA ALA A 32 0.63 1.89 -0.74
C ALA A 32 0.54 0.58 -1.55
N ALA A 33 -0.65 -0.05 -1.58
CA ALA A 33 -0.89 -1.28 -2.31
C ALA A 33 -0.65 -1.11 -3.82
N TYR A 34 -1.11 -0.01 -4.41
CA TYR A 34 -0.86 0.30 -5.82
C TYR A 34 0.64 0.40 -6.12
N ARG A 35 1.41 1.17 -5.33
CA ARG A 35 2.85 1.35 -5.56
C ARG A 35 3.63 0.04 -5.47
N ILE A 36 3.34 -0.77 -4.45
CA ILE A 36 4.00 -2.07 -4.27
C ILE A 36 3.65 -2.99 -5.42
N ARG A 37 2.35 -3.14 -5.76
CA ARG A 37 1.89 -3.99 -6.85
C ARG A 37 2.51 -3.61 -8.19
N THR A 38 2.60 -2.31 -8.51
CA THR A 38 3.25 -1.86 -9.75
C THR A 38 4.73 -2.23 -9.79
N ALA A 39 5.46 -2.08 -8.68
CA ALA A 39 6.86 -2.52 -8.60
C ALA A 39 6.99 -4.04 -8.75
N THR A 40 6.10 -4.81 -8.12
CA THR A 40 6.04 -6.27 -8.26
C THR A 40 5.83 -6.70 -9.71
N GLN A 41 4.86 -6.10 -10.41
CA GLN A 41 4.56 -6.38 -11.81
C GLN A 41 5.76 -6.08 -12.73
N LEU A 42 6.50 -5.02 -12.46
CA LEU A 42 7.74 -4.74 -13.17
C LEU A 42 8.78 -5.83 -12.92
N LEU A 43 8.98 -6.24 -11.66
CA LEU A 43 9.94 -7.29 -11.32
C LEU A 43 9.55 -8.66 -11.89
N GLU A 44 8.27 -8.95 -12.04
CA GLU A 44 7.77 -10.15 -12.71
C GLU A 44 8.30 -10.22 -14.15
N SER A 45 8.34 -9.10 -14.87
CA SER A 45 8.87 -9.06 -16.23
C SER A 45 10.35 -9.46 -16.30
N PHE A 46 11.14 -9.18 -15.27
CA PHE A 46 12.54 -9.58 -15.18
C PHE A 46 12.74 -11.01 -14.67
N ALA A 47 11.83 -11.51 -13.82
CA ALA A 47 11.90 -12.85 -13.27
C ALA A 47 11.61 -13.95 -14.30
N PHE A 48 10.81 -13.64 -15.33
CA PHE A 48 10.48 -14.57 -16.42
C PHE A 48 11.38 -14.42 -17.65
N ASP A 49 12.33 -13.48 -17.64
CA ASP A 49 13.31 -13.30 -18.71
C ASP A 49 14.58 -14.14 -18.46
N GLU A 50 15.29 -14.49 -19.53
CA GLU A 50 16.56 -15.23 -19.48
C GLU A 50 17.71 -14.22 -19.29
N GLY A 51 17.91 -13.74 -18.07
CA GLY A 51 18.93 -12.73 -17.73
C GLY A 51 19.68 -13.02 -16.43
N VAL A 52 20.85 -12.38 -16.26
CA VAL A 52 21.72 -12.57 -15.06
C VAL A 52 21.01 -12.26 -13.74
N TYR A 53 19.95 -11.44 -13.78
CA TYR A 53 19.18 -11.04 -12.61
C TYR A 53 17.88 -11.84 -12.41
N SER A 54 17.56 -12.83 -13.27
CA SER A 54 16.25 -13.51 -13.26
C SER A 54 15.97 -14.22 -11.94
N GLU A 55 16.94 -14.96 -11.39
CA GLU A 55 16.80 -15.66 -10.10
C GLU A 55 16.63 -14.68 -8.94
N LEU A 56 17.38 -13.56 -8.93
CA LEU A 56 17.20 -12.52 -7.91
C LEU A 56 15.81 -11.88 -8.01
N ALA A 57 15.38 -11.56 -9.23
CA ALA A 57 14.05 -11.02 -9.48
C ALA A 57 12.97 -12.01 -9.03
N ARG A 58 13.17 -13.32 -9.24
CA ARG A 58 12.24 -14.37 -8.81
C ARG A 58 12.05 -14.40 -7.30
N VAL A 59 13.13 -14.32 -6.53
CA VAL A 59 13.08 -14.25 -5.05
C VAL A 59 12.30 -13.02 -4.57
N LEU A 60 12.57 -11.86 -5.19
CA LEU A 60 11.88 -10.61 -4.86
C LEU A 60 10.39 -10.67 -5.22
N VAL A 61 10.06 -11.17 -6.41
CA VAL A 61 8.68 -11.31 -6.90
C VAL A 61 7.87 -12.21 -6.00
N THR A 62 8.39 -13.38 -5.60
CA THR A 62 7.67 -14.27 -4.68
C THR A 62 7.35 -13.56 -3.37
N SER A 63 8.35 -12.91 -2.76
CA SER A 63 8.17 -12.20 -1.49
C SER A 63 7.18 -11.03 -1.61
N LEU A 64 7.24 -10.28 -2.72
CA LEU A 64 6.37 -9.14 -2.96
C LEU A 64 4.94 -9.55 -3.34
N ARG A 65 4.75 -10.67 -4.03
CA ARG A 65 3.41 -11.22 -4.30
C ARG A 65 2.72 -11.65 -3.02
N ASP A 66 3.41 -12.38 -2.14
CA ASP A 66 2.89 -12.74 -0.83
C ASP A 66 2.53 -11.46 -0.03
N GLY A 67 3.36 -10.42 -0.13
CA GLY A 67 3.08 -9.10 0.45
C GLY A 67 1.83 -8.43 -0.13
N CYS A 68 1.61 -8.49 -1.45
CA CYS A 68 0.40 -7.99 -2.09
C CYS A 68 -0.85 -8.73 -1.60
N ASP A 69 -0.80 -10.06 -1.49
CA ASP A 69 -1.93 -10.87 -0.99
C ASP A 69 -2.28 -10.50 0.47
N LEU A 70 -1.25 -10.27 1.30
CA LEU A 70 -1.45 -9.79 2.67
C LEU A 70 -2.07 -8.39 2.70
N LEU A 71 -1.62 -7.47 1.85
CA LEU A 71 -2.21 -6.13 1.74
C LEU A 71 -3.67 -6.20 1.27
N ASP A 72 -4.01 -7.08 0.34
CA ASP A 72 -5.39 -7.28 -0.10
C ASP A 72 -6.30 -7.79 1.03
N VAL A 73 -5.79 -8.69 1.90
CA VAL A 73 -6.51 -9.10 3.12
C VAL A 73 -6.67 -7.94 4.10
N VAL A 74 -5.60 -7.17 4.33
CA VAL A 74 -5.63 -6.02 5.24
C VAL A 74 -6.64 -4.97 4.74
N GLY A 75 -6.60 -4.60 3.46
CA GLY A 75 -7.51 -3.64 2.85
C GLY A 75 -8.97 -4.00 3.04
N ARG A 76 -9.34 -5.27 2.79
CA ARG A 76 -10.70 -5.77 3.03
C ARG A 76 -11.12 -5.61 4.49
N ARG A 77 -10.26 -6.00 5.44
CA ARG A 77 -10.53 -5.86 6.88
C ARG A 77 -10.63 -4.40 7.32
N LEU A 78 -9.85 -3.51 6.72
CA LEU A 78 -9.96 -2.07 6.98
C LEU A 78 -11.29 -1.52 6.48
N GLN A 79 -11.71 -1.90 5.27
CA GLN A 79 -12.99 -1.48 4.70
C GLN A 79 -14.19 -1.95 5.53
N GLU A 80 -14.16 -3.17 6.04
CA GLU A 80 -15.17 -3.71 6.96
C GLU A 80 -15.28 -2.87 8.24
N GLN A 81 -14.13 -2.50 8.82
CA GLN A 81 -14.08 -1.67 10.04
C GLN A 81 -14.63 -0.26 9.81
N VAL A 82 -14.24 0.39 8.71
CA VAL A 82 -14.73 1.72 8.33
C VAL A 82 -16.25 1.70 8.10
N SER A 83 -16.74 0.70 7.38
CA SER A 83 -18.18 0.53 7.11
C SER A 83 -18.97 0.30 8.41
N ALA A 84 -18.44 -0.53 9.33
CA ALA A 84 -19.05 -0.78 10.63
C ALA A 84 -19.08 0.49 11.52
N GLN A 85 -18.05 1.34 11.45
CA GLN A 85 -18.02 2.62 12.16
C GLN A 85 -19.04 3.62 11.60
N GLN A 86 -19.14 3.72 10.27
CA GLN A 86 -20.13 4.59 9.61
C GLN A 86 -21.58 4.19 9.95
N SER A 87 -21.85 2.89 10.04
CA SER A 87 -23.18 2.40 10.45
C SER A 87 -23.51 2.76 11.90
N LYS A 88 -22.52 2.84 12.79
CA LYS A 88 -22.72 3.19 14.21
C LYS A 88 -22.90 4.68 14.44
N SER A 89 -22.33 5.52 13.58
CA SER A 89 -22.41 6.99 13.68
C SER A 89 -23.68 7.60 13.07
N ARG A 90 -24.54 6.80 12.42
CA ARG A 90 -25.77 7.30 11.79
C ARG A 90 -26.86 7.52 12.85
N PRO A 91 -27.36 8.76 13.06
CA PRO A 91 -28.41 9.02 14.03
C PRO A 91 -29.73 8.35 13.60
N ALA A 92 -30.49 7.85 14.57
CA ALA A 92 -31.81 7.27 14.35
C ALA A 92 -32.75 8.30 13.67
N PRO A 93 -33.62 7.88 12.74
CA PRO A 93 -34.59 8.79 12.12
C PRO A 93 -35.49 9.38 13.21
N ALA A 94 -35.68 10.71 13.17
CA ALA A 94 -36.62 11.40 14.05
C ALA A 94 -38.05 10.94 13.70
N GLU A 95 -38.74 10.36 14.67
CA GLU A 95 -40.17 10.03 14.61
C GLU A 95 -41.05 11.29 14.59
#